data_AF-A0A7Y6TYM1-F1
#
_entry.id   AF-A0A7Y6TYM1-F1
#
_cell.length_a   1.000
_cell.length_b   1.000
_cell.length_c   1.000
_cell.angle_alpha   90.00
_cell.angle_beta   90.00
_cell.angle_gamma   90.00
#
_symmetry.space_group_name_H-M   'P 1'
#
loop_
_entity.id
_entity.type
_entity.pdbx_description
1 polymer ?
#
loop_
_entity_poly.entity_id
_entity_poly.type
_entity_poly.pdbx_seq_one_letter_code
_entity_poly.pdbx_strand_id
1 'polypeptide(L)'
;MADGVVPEYVQFVAREREAGRLAAPRPAMREGEVFDAVFVERARLAEFARVAARRSAGLVRPSARHEIVWVDGANQLAVDLAKLDVRLDEGQIHVRVPVRCDEVGSAEVVVLFVVGSDKEPAGLYAATSKRPVGPELVVDLWGDALVAFAWQCVLGMVSGIAAATGKDGRGNLLVPVEIVAGPRGIGIVPMARHRFAGSSGLKPAAVARR
;
A
#
# COMPACT_ATOMS: atom_id res chain seq x y z
N MET A 1 3.54 -0.20 18.42
CA MET A 1 4.64 -1.06 17.90
C MET A 1 5.44 -0.20 16.94
N ALA A 2 6.75 -0.07 17.15
CA ALA A 2 7.61 0.72 16.26
C ALA A 2 7.79 -0.08 14.96
N ASP A 3 6.82 0.10 14.06
CA ASP A 3 6.71 -0.60 12.80
C ASP A 3 7.73 -0.03 11.83
N GLY A 4 8.94 -0.57 11.87
CA GLY A 4 9.98 -0.28 10.88
C GLY A 4 9.51 -0.57 9.46
N VAL A 5 10.18 0.05 8.49
CA VAL A 5 9.96 -0.21 7.07
C VAL A 5 10.22 -1.69 6.79
N VAL A 6 9.33 -2.31 6.02
CA VAL A 6 9.41 -3.72 5.67
C VAL A 6 10.71 -3.99 4.87
N PRO A 7 11.52 -5.01 5.22
CA PRO A 7 12.82 -5.26 4.59
C PRO A 7 12.79 -5.37 3.07
N GLU A 8 11.74 -5.96 2.52
CA GLU A 8 11.53 -6.13 1.08
C GLU A 8 11.52 -4.78 0.34
N TYR A 9 10.86 -3.76 0.91
CA TYR A 9 10.83 -2.41 0.34
C TYR A 9 12.19 -1.71 0.50
N VAL A 10 12.88 -1.91 1.62
CA VAL A 10 14.22 -1.36 1.85
C VAL A 10 15.23 -1.94 0.84
N GLN A 11 15.21 -3.26 0.65
CA GLN A 11 16.08 -3.96 -0.30
C GLN A 11 15.77 -3.57 -1.74
N PHE A 12 14.50 -3.34 -2.07
CA PHE A 12 14.12 -2.78 -3.37
C PHE A 12 14.75 -1.40 -3.58
N VAL A 13 14.51 -0.45 -2.67
CA VAL A 13 15.07 0.91 -2.79
C VAL A 13 16.60 0.91 -2.84
N ALA A 14 17.26 0.05 -2.07
CA ALA A 14 18.72 -0.09 -2.11
C ALA A 14 19.20 -0.53 -3.50
N ARG A 15 18.56 -1.54 -4.10
CA ARG A 15 18.90 -2.01 -5.45
C ARG A 15 18.64 -0.95 -6.53
N GLU A 16 17.56 -0.18 -6.41
CA GLU A 16 17.29 0.91 -7.36
C GLU A 16 18.36 2.00 -7.31
N ARG A 17 18.93 2.26 -6.12
CA ARG A 17 20.06 3.19 -5.95
C ARG A 17 21.36 2.63 -6.49
N GLU A 18 21.67 1.38 -6.18
CA GLU A 18 22.86 0.69 -6.69
C GLU A 18 22.86 0.65 -8.23
N ALA A 19 21.67 0.51 -8.83
CA ALA A 19 21.49 0.54 -10.27
C ALA A 19 21.40 1.97 -10.87
N GLY A 20 21.50 3.02 -10.05
CA GLY A 20 21.43 4.42 -10.50
C GLY A 20 20.06 4.88 -11.00
N ARG A 21 18.99 4.09 -10.78
CA ARG A 21 17.60 4.43 -11.15
C ARG A 21 16.89 5.30 -10.12
N LEU A 22 17.42 5.34 -8.90
CA LEU A 22 16.93 6.22 -7.83
C LEU A 22 18.08 7.05 -7.26
N ALA A 23 17.80 8.33 -6.99
CA ALA A 23 18.76 9.23 -6.38
C ALA A 23 19.23 8.72 -5.00
N ALA A 24 20.45 9.12 -4.63
CA ALA A 24 21.00 8.89 -3.31
C ALA A 24 20.08 9.49 -2.22
N PRO A 25 20.07 8.92 -1.00
CA PRO A 25 19.29 9.48 0.10
C PRO A 25 19.69 10.93 0.36
N ARG A 26 18.69 11.83 0.44
CA ARG A 26 18.93 13.22 0.82
C ARG A 26 18.97 13.33 2.35
N PRO A 27 20.04 13.87 2.97
CA PRO A 27 20.23 13.82 4.42
C PRO A 27 19.26 14.70 5.23
N ALA A 28 18.64 15.71 4.63
CA ALA A 28 17.63 16.53 5.29
C ALA A 28 16.69 17.19 4.27
N MET A 29 15.65 16.47 3.85
CA MET A 29 14.58 17.06 3.05
C MET A 29 13.81 18.09 3.90
N ARG A 30 13.56 19.27 3.32
CA ARG A 30 12.75 20.32 3.95
C ARG A 30 11.30 19.84 4.05
N GLU A 31 10.54 20.37 5.01
CA GLU A 31 9.12 20.02 5.15
C GLU A 31 8.36 20.32 3.85
N GLY A 32 7.57 19.35 3.38
CA GLY A 32 6.83 19.46 2.10
C GLY A 32 7.69 19.29 0.85
N GLU A 33 9.00 19.10 0.97
CA GLU A 33 9.86 18.79 -0.18
C GLU A 33 9.53 17.39 -0.72
N VAL A 34 9.40 17.29 -2.05
CA VAL A 34 9.20 16.03 -2.76
C VAL A 34 10.53 15.40 -3.18
N PHE A 35 10.57 14.07 -3.14
CA PHE A 35 11.67 13.26 -3.64
C PHE A 35 11.41 12.84 -5.08
N ASP A 36 12.45 12.39 -5.77
CA ASP A 36 12.30 11.85 -7.13
C ASP A 36 11.35 10.66 -7.12
N ALA A 37 10.54 10.53 -8.18
CA ALA A 37 9.57 9.45 -8.29
C ALA A 37 10.28 8.09 -8.23
N VAL A 38 9.78 7.21 -7.38
CA VAL A 38 10.19 5.81 -7.33
C VAL A 38 9.33 5.04 -8.31
N PHE A 39 9.97 4.49 -9.34
CA PHE A 39 9.27 3.64 -10.29
C PHE A 39 9.32 2.18 -9.86
N VAL A 40 8.15 1.55 -9.79
CA VAL A 40 8.00 0.12 -9.50
C VAL A 40 7.52 -0.59 -10.76
N GLU A 41 8.38 -1.43 -11.32
CA GLU A 41 8.04 -2.21 -12.50
C GLU A 41 6.85 -3.15 -12.25
N ARG A 42 6.00 -3.31 -13.26
CA ARG A 42 4.82 -4.18 -13.25
C ARG A 42 5.12 -5.57 -12.68
N ALA A 43 6.26 -6.17 -13.05
CA ALA A 43 6.65 -7.51 -12.63
C ALA A 43 6.85 -7.65 -11.10
N ARG A 44 7.09 -6.56 -10.38
CA ARG A 44 7.31 -6.54 -8.93
C ARG A 44 6.06 -6.23 -8.12
N LEU A 45 4.99 -5.77 -8.75
CA LEU A 45 3.80 -5.28 -8.03
C LEU A 45 3.07 -6.38 -7.27
N ALA A 46 2.94 -7.57 -7.86
CA ALA A 46 2.33 -8.70 -7.17
C ALA A 46 3.14 -9.06 -5.91
N GLU A 47 4.47 -9.11 -5.99
CA GLU A 47 5.35 -9.36 -4.84
C GLU A 47 5.11 -8.33 -3.73
N PHE A 48 5.12 -7.03 -4.06
CA PHE A 48 4.98 -5.96 -3.07
C PHE A 48 3.56 -5.81 -2.51
N ALA A 49 2.54 -6.09 -3.31
CA ALA A 49 1.17 -6.14 -2.86
C ALA A 49 0.95 -7.32 -1.90
N ARG A 50 1.58 -8.48 -2.13
CA ARG A 50 1.55 -9.63 -1.22
C ARG A 50 2.22 -9.32 0.11
N VAL A 51 3.32 -8.58 0.11
CA VAL A 51 3.97 -8.09 1.34
C VAL A 51 2.99 -7.22 2.15
N ALA A 52 2.31 -6.27 1.50
CA ALA A 52 1.30 -5.43 2.14
C ALA A 52 0.09 -6.26 2.64
N ALA A 53 -0.39 -7.20 1.84
CA ALA A 53 -1.51 -8.10 2.15
C ALA A 53 -1.24 -8.97 3.38
N ARG A 54 -0.04 -9.55 3.49
CA ARG A 54 0.36 -10.34 4.67
C ARG A 54 0.39 -9.48 5.92
N ARG A 55 0.86 -8.24 5.81
CA ARG A 55 0.92 -7.31 6.94
C ARG A 55 -0.47 -6.87 7.38
N SER A 56 -1.37 -6.55 6.45
CA SER A 56 -2.77 -6.19 6.77
C SER A 56 -3.52 -7.36 7.41
N ALA A 57 -3.18 -8.59 7.01
CA ALA A 57 -3.66 -9.82 7.62
C ALA A 57 -3.03 -10.19 8.99
N GLY A 58 -2.14 -9.35 9.53
CA GLY A 58 -1.43 -9.62 10.79
C GLY A 58 -0.35 -10.69 10.72
N LEU A 59 -0.02 -11.19 9.51
CA LEU A 59 1.05 -12.16 9.28
C LEU A 59 2.42 -11.47 9.17
N VAL A 60 2.82 -10.80 10.25
CA VAL A 60 4.06 -10.00 10.33
C VAL A 60 5.31 -10.86 10.54
N ARG A 61 5.13 -12.12 10.96
CA ARG A 61 6.22 -13.09 11.12
C ARG A 61 6.25 -14.08 9.95
N PRO A 62 7.42 -14.63 9.59
CA PRO A 62 7.52 -15.71 8.62
C PRO A 62 6.54 -16.83 8.98
N SER A 63 5.69 -17.16 8.03
CA SER A 63 4.65 -18.18 8.18
C SER A 63 4.46 -18.89 6.86
N ALA A 64 4.26 -20.21 6.91
CA ALA A 64 3.84 -21.01 5.76
C ALA A 64 2.35 -20.77 5.41
N ARG A 65 1.60 -20.11 6.29
CA ARG A 65 0.21 -19.73 6.03
C ARG A 65 0.19 -18.65 4.94
N HIS A 66 -0.46 -19.00 3.85
CA HIS A 66 -0.73 -18.14 2.71
C HIS A 66 -2.23 -17.89 2.54
N GLU A 67 -3.07 -18.58 3.30
CA GLU A 67 -4.53 -18.41 3.29
C GLU A 67 -4.97 -17.80 4.63
N ILE A 68 -5.90 -16.85 4.55
CA ILE A 68 -6.66 -16.35 5.70
C ILE A 68 -8.13 -16.64 5.49
N VAL A 69 -8.84 -16.96 6.56
CA VAL A 69 -10.28 -17.24 6.51
C VAL A 69 -11.01 -16.12 7.24
N TRP A 70 -11.88 -15.42 6.51
CA TRP A 70 -12.84 -14.49 7.08
C TRP A 70 -14.12 -15.23 7.44
N VAL A 71 -14.73 -14.85 8.56
CA VAL A 71 -15.90 -15.55 9.12
C VAL A 71 -16.97 -14.52 9.47
N ASP A 72 -18.19 -14.78 9.02
CA ASP A 72 -19.40 -14.02 9.37
C ASP A 72 -20.55 -15.00 9.59
N GLY A 73 -20.88 -15.24 10.87
CA GLY A 73 -21.82 -16.28 11.28
C GLY A 73 -21.38 -17.67 10.79
N ALA A 74 -22.21 -18.28 9.93
CA ALA A 74 -21.92 -19.57 9.31
C ALA A 74 -21.10 -19.47 8.01
N ASN A 75 -20.92 -18.27 7.48
CA ASN A 75 -20.25 -18.05 6.21
C ASN A 75 -18.74 -17.94 6.41
N GLN A 76 -17.98 -18.55 5.50
CA GLN A 76 -16.52 -18.49 5.51
C GLN A 76 -15.99 -18.16 4.12
N LEU A 77 -15.01 -17.26 4.06
CA LEU A 77 -14.28 -16.95 2.84
C LEU A 77 -12.79 -17.11 3.07
N ALA A 78 -12.19 -18.08 2.39
CA ALA A 78 -10.75 -18.21 2.30
C ALA A 78 -10.20 -17.21 1.29
N VAL A 79 -9.12 -16.51 1.63
CA VAL A 79 -8.39 -15.57 0.77
C VAL A 79 -6.95 -16.04 0.65
N ASP A 80 -6.50 -16.35 -0.57
CA ASP A 80 -5.15 -16.84 -0.86
C ASP A 80 -4.21 -15.66 -1.16
N LEU A 81 -3.46 -15.26 -0.13
CA LEU A 81 -2.48 -14.18 -0.16
C LEU A 81 -1.28 -14.49 -1.06
N ALA A 82 -0.93 -15.76 -1.31
CA ALA A 82 0.21 -16.09 -2.15
C ALA A 82 -0.10 -15.92 -3.65
N LYS A 83 -1.38 -16.01 -4.02
CA LYS A 83 -1.85 -15.86 -5.40
C LYS A 83 -2.38 -14.45 -5.72
N LEU A 84 -2.41 -13.53 -4.75
CA LEU A 84 -2.78 -12.13 -4.98
C LEU A 84 -1.97 -11.55 -6.16
N ASP A 85 -2.65 -10.87 -7.07
CA ASP A 85 -2.04 -10.32 -8.28
C ASP A 85 -2.46 -8.85 -8.49
N VAL A 86 -1.64 -8.10 -9.21
CA VAL A 86 -1.91 -6.70 -9.56
C VAL A 86 -1.72 -6.53 -11.05
N ARG A 87 -2.79 -6.11 -11.74
CA ARG A 87 -2.73 -5.74 -13.16
C ARG A 87 -2.84 -4.23 -13.29
N LEU A 88 -2.18 -3.72 -14.33
CA LEU A 88 -2.12 -2.29 -14.60
C LEU A 88 -2.67 -1.98 -15.98
N ASP A 89 -3.35 -0.85 -16.06
CA ASP A 89 -3.63 -0.13 -17.29
C ASP A 89 -3.27 1.35 -17.07
N GLU A 90 -3.39 2.17 -18.11
CA GLU A 90 -3.21 3.62 -18.01
C GLU A 90 -4.18 4.19 -16.95
N GLY A 91 -3.63 4.77 -15.88
CA GLY A 91 -4.42 5.33 -14.77
C GLY A 91 -5.20 4.31 -13.95
N GLN A 92 -4.91 3.00 -14.06
CA GLN A 92 -5.69 1.97 -13.38
C GLN A 92 -4.81 0.91 -12.70
N ILE A 93 -5.23 0.54 -11.48
CA ILE A 93 -4.66 -0.57 -10.71
C ILE A 93 -5.79 -1.56 -10.42
N HIS A 94 -5.63 -2.79 -10.90
CA HIS A 94 -6.58 -3.88 -10.70
C HIS A 94 -5.99 -4.86 -9.69
N VAL A 95 -6.52 -4.87 -8.48
CA VAL A 95 -6.13 -5.84 -7.44
C VAL A 95 -6.99 -7.08 -7.58
N ARG A 96 -6.36 -8.21 -7.86
CA ARG A 96 -6.99 -9.51 -8.07
C ARG A 96 -6.80 -10.34 -6.80
N VAL A 97 -7.90 -10.65 -6.15
CA VAL A 97 -7.96 -11.35 -4.87
C VAL A 97 -8.53 -12.75 -5.10
N PRO A 98 -7.69 -13.79 -5.07
CA PRO A 98 -8.15 -15.16 -5.16
C PRO A 98 -8.85 -15.56 -3.87
N VAL A 99 -10.05 -16.11 -4.02
CA VAL A 99 -10.94 -16.47 -2.92
C VAL A 99 -11.48 -17.88 -3.08
N ARG A 100 -11.92 -18.48 -1.99
CA ARG A 100 -12.58 -19.78 -2.00
C ARG A 100 -13.64 -19.88 -0.91
N CYS A 101 -14.80 -20.44 -1.25
CA CYS A 101 -15.80 -20.91 -0.29
C CYS A 101 -16.49 -22.17 -0.85
N ASP A 102 -17.33 -22.81 -0.05
CA ASP A 102 -17.93 -24.09 -0.41
C ASP A 102 -18.91 -23.96 -1.58
N GLU A 103 -19.58 -22.82 -1.70
CA GLU A 103 -20.64 -22.58 -2.68
C GLU A 103 -20.10 -22.25 -4.09
N VAL A 104 -18.98 -21.51 -4.19
CA VAL A 104 -18.43 -21.08 -5.48
C VAL A 104 -17.11 -21.77 -5.83
N GLY A 105 -16.57 -22.61 -4.94
CA GLY A 105 -15.25 -23.19 -5.11
C GLY A 105 -14.17 -22.10 -5.14
N SER A 106 -13.13 -22.30 -5.96
CA SER A 106 -12.09 -21.28 -6.15
C SER A 106 -12.53 -20.24 -7.19
N ALA A 107 -12.44 -18.97 -6.82
CA ALA A 107 -12.80 -17.85 -7.67
C ALA A 107 -11.80 -16.69 -7.50
N GLU A 108 -12.02 -15.62 -8.27
CA GLU A 108 -11.26 -14.39 -8.17
C GLU A 108 -12.21 -13.21 -8.06
N VAL A 109 -11.89 -12.27 -7.18
CA VAL A 109 -12.55 -10.97 -7.07
C VAL A 109 -11.57 -9.88 -7.48
N VAL A 110 -12.01 -8.97 -8.34
CA VAL A 110 -11.20 -7.87 -8.86
C VAL A 110 -11.72 -6.53 -8.32
N VAL A 111 -10.82 -5.78 -7.68
CA VAL A 111 -11.05 -4.42 -7.21
C VAL A 111 -10.27 -3.45 -8.10
N LEU A 112 -10.99 -2.58 -8.80
CA LEU A 112 -10.41 -1.54 -9.65
C LEU A 112 -10.17 -0.26 -8.83
N PHE A 113 -8.96 0.27 -8.92
CA PHE A 113 -8.62 1.63 -8.51
C PHE A 113 -8.28 2.47 -9.74
N VAL A 114 -8.94 3.61 -9.88
CA VAL A 114 -8.59 4.67 -10.84
C VAL A 114 -7.71 5.67 -10.12
N VAL A 115 -6.53 5.94 -10.67
CA VAL A 115 -5.47 6.82 -10.15
C VAL A 115 -5.00 7.78 -11.25
N GLY A 116 -3.97 8.58 -10.99
CA GLY A 116 -3.32 9.37 -12.04
C GLY A 116 -2.62 8.49 -13.09
N SER A 117 -2.38 9.05 -14.27
CA SER A 117 -1.50 8.48 -15.29
C SER A 117 -0.25 9.35 -15.48
N ASP A 118 0.73 8.88 -16.24
CA ASP A 118 1.92 9.68 -16.58
C ASP A 118 1.54 10.97 -17.35
N LYS A 119 0.43 10.93 -18.11
CA LYS A 119 -0.06 12.07 -18.90
C LYS A 119 -1.00 12.98 -18.11
N GLU A 120 -1.72 12.41 -17.14
CA GLU A 120 -2.71 13.09 -16.31
C GLU A 120 -2.48 12.72 -14.83
N PRO A 121 -1.46 13.31 -14.19
CA PRO A 121 -1.20 13.07 -12.76
C PRO A 121 -2.34 13.61 -11.90
N ALA A 122 -2.66 12.90 -10.80
CA ALA A 122 -3.78 13.22 -9.92
C ALA A 122 -3.37 13.34 -8.44
N GLY A 123 -2.06 13.44 -8.14
CA GLY A 123 -1.57 13.32 -6.76
C GLY A 123 -1.90 11.96 -6.14
N LEU A 124 -2.05 11.89 -4.82
CA LEU A 124 -2.45 10.66 -4.11
C LEU A 124 -3.99 10.51 -4.10
N TYR A 125 -4.62 10.73 -5.26
CA TYR A 125 -6.03 10.47 -5.46
C TYR A 125 -6.22 9.07 -6.04
N ALA A 126 -7.15 8.32 -5.45
CA ALA A 126 -7.56 7.02 -5.95
C ALA A 126 -9.08 6.85 -5.72
N ALA A 127 -9.80 6.40 -6.74
CA ALA A 127 -11.22 6.09 -6.67
C ALA A 127 -11.47 4.61 -6.98
N THR A 128 -12.41 3.98 -6.29
CA THR A 128 -12.78 2.58 -6.52
C THR A 128 -14.29 2.42 -6.52
N SER A 129 -14.78 1.39 -7.22
CA SER A 129 -16.19 0.98 -7.13
C SER A 129 -16.48 0.44 -5.75
N LYS A 130 -17.68 0.74 -5.21
CA LYS A 130 -18.17 0.10 -3.97
C LYS A 130 -18.38 -1.40 -4.15
N ARG A 131 -18.77 -1.82 -5.35
CA ARG A 131 -19.00 -3.23 -5.68
C ARG A 131 -17.85 -3.75 -6.54
N PRO A 132 -17.05 -4.71 -6.06
CA PRO A 132 -16.00 -5.33 -6.87
C PRO A 132 -16.60 -6.30 -7.90
N VAL A 133 -15.77 -6.76 -8.84
CA VAL A 133 -16.17 -7.73 -9.87
C VAL A 133 -15.81 -9.13 -9.42
N GLY A 134 -16.77 -10.06 -9.41
CA GLY A 134 -16.57 -11.45 -8.99
C GLY A 134 -17.90 -12.22 -8.91
N PRO A 135 -17.90 -13.46 -8.38
CA PRO A 135 -19.14 -14.21 -8.17
C PRO A 135 -20.11 -13.44 -7.26
N GLU A 136 -21.37 -13.35 -7.68
CA GLU A 136 -22.39 -12.55 -7.00
C GLU A 136 -22.53 -12.89 -5.51
N LEU A 137 -22.59 -14.18 -5.18
CA LEU A 137 -22.66 -14.66 -3.80
C LEU A 137 -21.50 -14.16 -2.92
N VAL A 138 -20.29 -14.11 -3.47
CA VAL A 138 -19.11 -13.62 -2.73
C VAL A 138 -19.16 -12.10 -2.61
N VAL A 139 -19.48 -11.42 -3.70
CA VAL A 139 -19.49 -9.95 -3.75
C VAL A 139 -20.57 -9.37 -2.84
N ASP A 140 -21.75 -9.98 -2.78
CA ASP A 140 -22.87 -9.47 -2.01
C ASP A 140 -22.63 -9.59 -0.49
N LEU A 141 -21.92 -10.63 -0.05
CA LEU A 141 -21.61 -10.84 1.36
C LEU A 141 -20.29 -10.20 1.80
N TRP A 142 -19.25 -10.26 0.95
CA TRP A 142 -17.87 -9.90 1.32
C TRP A 142 -17.32 -8.69 0.58
N GLY A 143 -18.10 -8.07 -0.31
CA GLY A 143 -17.64 -7.00 -1.21
C GLY A 143 -16.94 -5.86 -0.49
N ASP A 144 -17.55 -5.34 0.59
CA ASP A 144 -16.96 -4.25 1.39
C ASP A 144 -15.63 -4.66 2.04
N ALA A 145 -15.56 -5.87 2.60
CA ALA A 145 -14.33 -6.41 3.19
C ALA A 145 -13.23 -6.60 2.13
N LEU A 146 -13.59 -7.08 0.94
CA LEU A 146 -12.66 -7.27 -0.18
C LEU A 146 -12.12 -5.94 -0.71
N VAL A 147 -12.99 -4.92 -0.84
CA VAL A 147 -12.57 -3.57 -1.24
C VAL A 147 -11.66 -2.95 -0.17
N ALA A 148 -12.02 -3.05 1.10
CA ALA A 148 -11.19 -2.56 2.20
C ALA A 148 -9.82 -3.26 2.25
N PHE A 149 -9.79 -4.58 2.05
CA PHE A 149 -8.55 -5.35 1.99
C PHE A 149 -7.68 -4.96 0.80
N ALA A 150 -8.26 -4.74 -0.38
CA ALA A 150 -7.54 -4.25 -1.54
C ALA A 150 -6.95 -2.84 -1.31
N TRP A 151 -7.69 -1.95 -0.65
CA TRP A 151 -7.16 -0.66 -0.19
C TRP A 151 -5.95 -0.82 0.72
N GLN A 152 -6.00 -1.73 1.70
CA GLN A 152 -4.86 -2.01 2.59
C GLN A 152 -3.64 -2.50 1.82
N CYS A 153 -3.84 -3.31 0.77
CA CYS A 153 -2.76 -3.78 -0.09
C CYS A 153 -2.09 -2.62 -0.85
N VAL A 154 -2.89 -1.78 -1.51
CA VAL A 154 -2.38 -0.64 -2.30
C VAL A 154 -1.72 0.39 -1.39
N LEU A 155 -2.40 0.85 -0.34
CA LEU A 155 -1.88 1.87 0.58
C LEU A 155 -0.66 1.38 1.35
N GLY A 156 -0.67 0.12 1.79
CA GLY A 156 0.46 -0.49 2.50
C GLY A 156 1.70 -0.58 1.63
N MET A 157 1.54 -0.99 0.37
CA MET A 157 2.62 -1.05 -0.62
C MET A 157 3.19 0.34 -0.90
N VAL A 158 2.32 1.29 -1.28
CA VAL A 158 2.72 2.64 -1.70
C VAL A 158 3.37 3.41 -0.55
N SER A 159 2.79 3.31 0.66
CA SER A 159 3.35 3.95 1.86
C SER A 159 4.64 3.29 2.29
N GLY A 160 4.75 1.96 2.19
CA GLY A 160 5.95 1.22 2.55
C GLY A 160 7.13 1.55 1.64
N ILE A 161 6.89 1.68 0.34
CA ILE A 161 7.91 2.07 -0.64
C ILE A 161 8.32 3.53 -0.45
N ALA A 162 7.37 4.45 -0.27
CA ALA A 162 7.69 5.84 0.04
C ALA A 162 8.49 5.96 1.35
N ALA A 163 8.14 5.21 2.38
CA ALA A 163 8.89 5.20 3.63
C ALA A 163 10.31 4.63 3.48
N ALA A 164 10.50 3.64 2.61
CA ALA A 164 11.80 3.02 2.35
C ALA A 164 12.80 3.98 1.68
N THR A 165 12.33 5.03 1.01
CA THR A 165 13.20 5.96 0.29
C THR A 165 13.95 6.88 1.23
N GLY A 166 13.48 7.12 2.45
CA GLY A 166 14.26 7.87 3.41
C GLY A 166 13.46 8.49 4.52
N LYS A 167 14.04 9.53 5.09
CA LYS A 167 13.50 10.26 6.22
C LYS A 167 13.58 11.76 5.97
N ASP A 168 12.65 12.50 6.56
CA ASP A 168 12.72 13.97 6.63
C ASP A 168 13.85 14.42 7.59
N GLY A 169 14.10 15.73 7.66
CA GLY A 169 15.10 16.30 8.57
C GLY A 169 14.85 16.05 10.07
N ARG A 170 13.70 15.46 10.46
CA ARG A 170 13.37 15.07 11.83
C ARG A 170 13.47 13.56 12.06
N GLY A 171 13.82 12.79 11.04
CA GLY A 171 13.90 11.33 11.11
C GLY A 171 12.58 10.60 10.89
N ASN A 172 11.50 11.29 10.49
CA ASN A 172 10.24 10.63 10.13
C ASN A 172 10.33 10.04 8.73
N LEU A 173 9.71 8.89 8.52
CA LEU A 173 9.60 8.27 7.20
C LEU A 173 8.82 9.18 6.23
N LEU A 174 9.30 9.24 4.98
CA LEU A 174 8.61 9.96 3.91
C LEU A 174 7.23 9.34 3.62
N VAL A 175 6.32 10.15 3.11
CA VAL A 175 4.95 9.77 2.78
C VAL A 175 4.71 9.86 1.28
N PRO A 176 3.87 9.01 0.69
CA PRO A 176 3.49 9.18 -0.70
C PRO A 176 2.59 10.41 -0.84
N VAL A 177 2.76 11.17 -1.93
CA VAL A 177 1.89 12.30 -2.30
C VAL A 177 1.39 12.25 -3.72
N GLU A 178 1.94 11.35 -4.52
CA GLU A 178 1.45 11.05 -5.86
C GLU A 178 1.58 9.55 -6.13
N ILE A 179 0.57 9.03 -6.81
CA ILE A 179 0.62 7.72 -7.44
C ILE A 179 0.12 7.85 -8.88
N VAL A 180 0.94 7.36 -9.81
CA VAL A 180 0.57 7.20 -11.22
C VAL A 180 0.67 5.74 -11.60
N ALA A 181 -0.25 5.27 -12.43
CA ALA A 181 -0.23 3.92 -12.99
C ALA A 181 -0.15 3.99 -14.51
N GLY A 182 0.70 3.14 -15.09
CA GLY A 182 0.78 2.94 -16.52
C GLY A 182 1.13 1.50 -16.88
N PRO A 183 1.19 1.15 -18.17
CA PRO A 183 1.42 -0.22 -18.61
C PRO A 183 2.75 -0.82 -18.12
N ARG A 184 3.74 -0.02 -17.78
CA ARG A 184 5.06 -0.52 -17.34
C ARG A 184 5.18 -0.70 -15.84
N GLY A 185 4.33 -0.08 -15.04
CA GLY A 185 4.51 0.01 -13.59
C GLY A 185 3.74 1.15 -12.96
N ILE A 186 4.05 1.42 -11.69
CA ILE A 186 3.55 2.61 -10.99
C ILE A 186 4.71 3.55 -10.65
N GLY A 187 4.44 4.84 -10.72
CA GLY A 187 5.29 5.88 -10.15
C GLY A 187 4.75 6.31 -8.79
N ILE A 188 5.62 6.43 -7.80
CA ILE A 188 5.27 6.92 -6.46
C ILE A 188 6.15 8.12 -6.15
N VAL A 189 5.57 9.27 -5.82
CA VAL A 189 6.33 10.46 -5.39
C VAL A 189 6.34 10.51 -3.86
N PRO A 190 7.49 10.30 -3.20
CA PRO A 190 7.64 10.50 -1.76
C PRO A 190 7.76 11.98 -1.41
N MET A 191 7.34 12.37 -0.21
CA MET A 191 7.46 13.73 0.31
C MET A 191 7.83 13.71 1.79
N ALA A 192 8.62 14.70 2.20
CA ALA A 192 8.83 15.01 3.61
C ALA A 192 7.56 15.57 4.23
N ARG A 193 7.19 15.07 5.43
CA ARG A 193 5.94 15.46 6.10
C ARG A 193 5.90 16.96 6.40
N HIS A 194 4.80 17.60 6.05
CA HIS A 194 4.55 19.01 6.38
C HIS A 194 3.91 19.16 7.77
N ARG A 195 4.34 20.14 8.57
CA ARG A 195 3.67 20.49 9.82
C ARG A 195 2.59 21.54 9.58
N PHE A 196 1.36 21.25 9.99
CA PHE A 196 0.40 22.32 10.24
C PHE A 196 0.75 22.96 11.59
N ALA A 197 1.05 24.26 11.61
CA ALA A 197 1.22 24.99 12.86
C ALA A 197 -0.13 24.93 13.62
N GLY A 198 -0.16 24.30 14.80
CA GLY A 198 -1.40 24.06 15.53
C GLY A 198 -1.38 22.94 16.57
N SER A 199 -0.32 22.13 16.67
CA SER A 199 -0.12 21.28 17.85
C SER A 199 -0.04 22.17 19.08
N SER A 200 -1.07 22.13 19.93
CA SER A 200 -1.31 22.99 21.08
C SER A 200 -0.01 23.46 21.75
N GLY A 201 0.18 24.78 21.84
CA GLY A 201 1.21 25.40 22.68
C GLY A 201 0.98 25.20 24.18
N LEU A 202 0.32 24.11 24.59
CA LEU A 202 0.21 23.71 25.98
C LEU A 202 1.58 23.25 26.43
N LYS A 203 2.30 24.16 27.11
CA LYS A 203 3.37 23.80 28.02
C LYS A 203 2.84 22.71 28.95
N PRO A 204 3.60 21.63 29.22
CA PRO A 204 3.24 20.72 30.30
C PRO A 204 3.08 21.56 31.56
N ALA A 205 1.90 21.52 32.18
CA ALA A 205 1.71 22.14 33.48
C ALA A 205 2.78 21.55 34.41
N ALA A 206 3.60 22.42 35.00
CA ALA A 206 4.59 22.00 35.97
C ALA A 206 3.86 21.25 37.08
N VAL A 207 4.15 19.96 37.20
CA VAL A 207 3.68 19.16 38.34
C VAL A 207 4.34 19.75 39.57
N ALA A 208 3.58 20.51 40.35
CA ALA A 208 4.02 21.00 41.65
C ALA A 208 4.27 19.77 42.53
N ARG A 209 5.55 19.50 42.83
CA ARG A 209 5.93 18.55 43.86
C ARG A 209 5.42 19.09 45.19
N ARG A 210 4.52 18.35 45.84
CA ARG A 210 4.27 18.46 47.28
C ARG A 210 5.27 17.57 48.02
#